data_AF-A0A4Y1ZSA3-F1
#
_entry.id   AF-A0A4Y1ZSA3-F1
#
_cell.length_a   1.000
_cell.length_b   1.000
_cell.length_c   1.000
_cell.angle_alpha   90.00
_cell.angle_beta   90.00
_cell.angle_gamma   90.00
#
_symmetry.space_group_name_H-M   'P 1'
#
loop_
_entity.id
_entity.type
_entity.pdbx_description
1 polymer ?
#
loop_
_entity_poly.entity_id
_entity_poly.type
_entity_poly.pdbx_seq_one_letter_code
_entity_poly.pdbx_strand_id
1 'polypeptide(L)'
;MNTDEEPIAKRRRMTKKRKARWLWRQRQESLDRIRAVYAATYRTHIEAEIPAQSQARRERDAEAHHLVRDRQSQRIHDEAIHFIDAQVETNIICQFRKSKNFAAERPSDGKFTSCCRKGKIKLEKPSDALSNDFLYLNFLLDLLRNPNNPDYKNFHDNILSYIVLFLSHRWERK
;
A
#
# COMPACT_ATOMS: atom_id res chain seq x y z
N MET A 1 16.65 35.46 11.83
CA MET A 1 17.07 36.67 12.57
C MET A 1 16.40 36.63 13.94
N ASN A 2 17.19 36.76 15.01
CA ASN A 2 16.76 36.54 16.39
C ASN A 2 15.68 37.54 16.82
N THR A 3 14.64 37.04 17.48
CA THR A 3 13.73 37.86 18.27
C THR A 3 14.42 38.18 19.59
N ASP A 4 14.58 39.46 19.90
CA ASP A 4 15.01 39.94 21.21
C ASP A 4 13.94 39.58 22.25
N GLU A 5 13.97 38.33 22.70
CA GLU A 5 13.02 37.78 23.66
C GLU A 5 13.28 38.47 25.00
N GLU A 6 12.32 39.30 25.44
CA GLU A 6 12.37 40.06 26.69
C GLU A 6 12.82 39.15 27.85
N PRO A 7 13.73 39.61 28.74
CA PRO A 7 14.34 38.76 29.77
C PRO A 7 13.34 37.98 30.63
N ILE A 8 12.15 38.55 30.87
CA ILE A 8 11.07 37.94 31.63
C ILE A 8 10.42 36.78 30.86
N ALA A 9 10.16 36.96 29.56
CA ALA A 9 9.62 35.93 28.68
C ALA A 9 10.57 34.73 28.58
N LYS A 10 11.88 34.99 28.43
CA LYS A 10 12.92 33.96 28.41
C LYS A 10 12.96 33.14 29.71
N ARG A 11 12.89 33.79 30.88
CA ARG A 11 12.82 33.11 32.19
C ARG A 11 11.58 32.23 32.30
N ARG A 12 10.38 32.75 31.95
CA ARG A 12 9.12 31.97 31.97
C ARG A 12 9.20 30.74 31.07
N ARG A 13 9.76 30.88 29.86
CA ARG A 13 9.97 29.78 28.91
C ARG A 13 10.89 28.70 29.47
N MET A 14 12.00 29.08 30.09
CA MET A 14 12.96 28.14 30.68
C MET A 14 12.36 27.36 31.86
N THR A 15 11.57 28.02 32.72
CA THR A 15 10.86 27.35 33.82
C THR A 15 9.82 26.36 33.30
N LYS A 16 9.02 26.72 32.30
CA LYS A 16 8.06 25.81 31.65
C LYS A 16 8.77 24.59 31.05
N LYS A 17 9.87 24.80 30.32
CA LYS A 17 10.69 23.70 29.77
C LYS A 17 11.27 22.80 30.86
N ARG A 18 11.76 23.36 31.98
CA ARG A 18 12.28 22.57 33.11
C ARG A 18 11.19 21.74 33.76
N LYS A 19 10.00 22.31 33.99
CA LYS A 19 8.83 21.59 34.52
C LYS A 19 8.38 20.47 33.57
N ALA A 20 8.34 20.73 32.26
CA ALA A 20 7.99 19.72 31.26
C ALA A 20 8.97 18.54 31.25
N ARG A 21 10.29 18.81 31.29
CA ARG A 21 11.31 17.75 31.39
C ARG A 21 11.22 16.94 32.68
N TRP A 22 10.90 17.60 33.79
CA TRP A 22 10.70 16.91 35.06
C TRP A 22 9.47 15.99 35.03
N LEU A 23 8.33 16.49 34.54
CA LEU A 23 7.11 15.69 34.38
C LEU A 23 7.30 14.54 33.40
N TRP A 24 8.00 14.76 32.29
CA TRP A 24 8.30 13.71 31.32
C TRP A 24 9.14 12.60 31.95
N ARG A 25 10.19 12.94 32.71
CA ARG A 25 10.98 11.95 33.45
C ARG A 25 10.15 11.17 34.45
N GLN A 26 9.30 11.85 35.23
CA GLN A 26 8.41 11.18 36.18
C GLN A 26 7.44 10.21 35.50
N ARG A 27 6.84 10.62 34.37
CA ARG A 27 5.99 9.73 33.57
C ARG A 27 6.77 8.54 33.02
N GLN A 28 7.98 8.79 32.50
CA GLN A 28 8.82 7.75 31.95
C GLN A 28 9.24 6.73 33.02
N GLU A 29 9.71 7.21 34.18
CA GLU A 29 10.04 6.36 35.33
C GLU A 29 8.85 5.54 35.80
N SER A 30 7.65 6.13 35.85
CA SER A 30 6.42 5.40 36.18
C SER A 30 6.12 4.29 35.16
N LEU A 31 6.24 4.58 33.86
CA LEU A 31 6.03 3.59 32.81
C LEU A 31 7.08 2.48 32.87
N ASP A 32 8.33 2.83 33.14
CA ASP A 32 9.43 1.86 33.22
C ASP A 32 9.27 0.95 34.43
N ARG A 33 8.76 1.45 35.56
CA ARG A 33 8.38 0.62 36.71
C ARG A 33 7.27 -0.36 36.36
N ILE A 34 6.20 0.08 35.68
CA ILE A 34 5.10 -0.79 35.26
C ILE A 34 5.61 -1.87 34.31
N ARG A 35 6.45 -1.50 33.34
CA ARG A 35 7.08 -2.44 32.39
C ARG A 35 7.97 -3.44 33.12
N ALA A 36 8.75 -3.01 34.10
CA ALA A 36 9.62 -3.89 34.87
C ALA A 36 8.83 -4.91 35.69
N VAL A 37 7.74 -4.47 36.34
CA VAL A 37 6.83 -5.37 37.07
C VAL A 37 6.19 -6.36 36.10
N TYR A 38 5.63 -5.89 34.98
CA TYR A 38 5.02 -6.76 33.98
C TYR A 38 6.01 -7.79 33.42
N ALA A 39 7.23 -7.36 33.10
CA ALA A 39 8.28 -8.25 32.61
C ALA A 39 8.72 -9.27 33.66
N ALA A 40 8.73 -8.91 34.95
CA ALA A 40 9.00 -9.86 36.03
C ALA A 40 7.88 -10.90 36.15
N THR A 41 6.62 -10.46 36.19
CA THR A 41 5.46 -11.37 36.28
C THR A 41 5.35 -12.29 35.06
N TYR A 42 5.67 -11.77 33.87
CA TYR A 42 5.66 -12.56 32.65
C TYR A 42 6.75 -13.63 32.64
N ARG A 43 7.96 -13.30 33.12
CA ARG A 43 9.05 -14.27 33.28
C ARG A 43 8.67 -15.40 34.24
N THR A 44 8.14 -15.06 35.42
CA THR A 44 7.70 -16.08 36.38
C THR A 44 6.60 -16.98 35.81
N HIS A 45 5.71 -16.43 34.97
CA HIS A 45 4.68 -17.22 34.30
C HIS A 45 5.27 -18.20 33.28
N ILE A 46 6.22 -17.76 32.46
CA ILE A 46 6.90 -18.64 31.49
C ILE A 46 7.68 -19.74 32.19
N GLU A 47 8.41 -19.41 33.26
CA GLU A 47 9.23 -20.39 34.00
C GLU A 47 8.36 -21.47 34.67
N ALA A 48 7.14 -21.11 35.09
CA ALA A 48 6.19 -22.05 35.68
C ALA A 48 5.34 -22.83 34.66
N GLU A 49 5.41 -22.50 33.37
CA GLU A 49 4.60 -23.15 32.33
C GLU A 49 5.11 -24.56 31.99
N ILE A 50 4.16 -25.47 31.85
CA ILE A 50 4.42 -26.82 31.35
C ILE A 50 4.77 -26.75 29.85
N PRO A 51 5.71 -27.56 29.33
CA PRO A 51 6.09 -27.54 27.91
C PRO A 51 4.91 -27.61 26.92
N ALA A 52 3.89 -28.41 27.23
CA ALA A 52 2.67 -28.52 26.41
C ALA A 52 1.86 -27.21 26.36
N GLN A 53 1.77 -26.47 27.48
CA GLN A 53 1.08 -25.18 27.54
C GLN A 53 1.87 -24.10 26.79
N SER A 54 3.21 -24.11 26.93
CA SER A 54 4.09 -23.21 26.18
C SER A 54 3.97 -23.42 24.66
N GLN A 55 3.86 -24.68 24.22
CA GLN A 55 3.61 -25.03 22.82
C GLN A 55 2.24 -24.51 22.34
N ALA A 56 1.17 -24.80 23.08
CA ALA A 56 -0.17 -24.34 22.72
C ALA A 56 -0.31 -22.80 22.70
N ARG A 57 0.47 -22.08 23.52
CA ARG A 57 0.56 -20.61 23.41
C ARG A 57 1.24 -20.19 22.11
N ARG A 58 2.42 -20.76 21.79
CA ARG A 58 3.16 -20.42 20.57
C ARG A 58 2.34 -20.67 19.31
N GLU A 59 1.57 -21.75 19.27
CA GLU A 59 0.67 -22.08 18.16
C GLU A 59 -0.46 -21.05 18.01
N ARG A 60 -1.10 -20.66 19.12
CA ARG A 60 -2.12 -19.60 19.11
C ARG A 60 -1.56 -18.25 18.66
N ASP A 61 -0.37 -17.88 19.12
CA ASP A 61 0.28 -16.64 18.71
C ASP A 61 0.62 -16.67 17.21
N ALA A 62 1.16 -17.79 16.72
CA ALA A 62 1.43 -17.99 15.30
C ALA A 62 0.16 -17.86 14.45
N GLU A 63 -0.93 -18.52 14.84
CA GLU A 63 -2.22 -18.44 14.16
C GLU A 63 -2.77 -17.01 14.13
N ALA A 64 -2.71 -16.29 15.26
CA ALA A 64 -3.11 -14.88 15.31
C ALA A 64 -2.28 -14.01 14.37
N HIS A 65 -0.97 -14.24 14.29
CA HIS A 65 -0.10 -13.55 13.35
C HIS A 65 -0.44 -13.87 11.88
N HIS A 66 -0.74 -15.13 11.57
CA HIS A 66 -1.22 -15.54 10.24
C HIS A 66 -2.51 -14.79 9.86
N LEU A 67 -3.51 -14.77 10.74
CA LEU A 67 -4.78 -14.08 10.49
C LEU A 67 -4.63 -12.58 10.22
N VAL A 68 -3.74 -11.90 10.95
CA VAL A 68 -3.46 -10.47 10.73
C VAL A 68 -2.82 -10.25 9.36
N ARG A 69 -1.86 -11.09 8.99
CA ARG A 69 -1.19 -11.02 7.69
C ARG A 69 -2.15 -11.29 6.54
N ASP A 70 -3.03 -12.27 6.68
CA ASP A 70 -4.01 -12.63 5.66
C ASP A 70 -5.02 -11.50 5.46
N ARG A 71 -5.52 -10.90 6.56
CA ARG A 71 -6.40 -9.71 6.48
C ARG A 71 -5.72 -8.53 5.81
N GLN A 72 -4.45 -8.29 6.12
CA GLN A 72 -3.69 -7.23 5.47
C GLN A 72 -3.52 -7.50 3.97
N SER A 73 -3.20 -8.74 3.61
CA SER A 73 -3.03 -9.15 2.22
C SER A 73 -4.33 -9.02 1.44
N GLN A 74 -5.45 -9.42 2.06
CA GLN A 74 -6.78 -9.25 1.47
C GLN A 74 -7.12 -7.77 1.26
N ARG A 75 -6.84 -6.90 2.23
CA ARG A 75 -7.06 -5.45 2.07
C ARG A 75 -6.28 -4.86 0.89
N ILE A 76 -5.01 -5.27 0.74
CA ILE A 76 -4.17 -4.84 -0.38
C ILE A 76 -4.75 -5.33 -1.71
N HIS A 77 -5.23 -6.57 -1.74
CA HIS A 77 -5.85 -7.14 -2.93
C HIS A 77 -7.16 -6.42 -3.29
N ASP A 78 -8.02 -6.16 -2.32
CA ASP A 78 -9.29 -5.45 -2.53
C ASP A 78 -9.04 -4.00 -3.00
N GLU A 79 -8.05 -3.32 -2.42
CA GLU A 79 -7.63 -1.98 -2.85
C GLU A 79 -7.08 -1.99 -4.29
N ALA A 80 -6.31 -3.02 -4.66
CA ALA A 80 -5.80 -3.17 -6.01
C ALA A 80 -6.92 -3.43 -7.03
N ILE A 81 -7.95 -4.23 -6.68
CA ILE A 81 -9.14 -4.42 -7.52
C ILE A 81 -9.84 -3.09 -7.75
N HIS A 82 -10.13 -2.34 -6.67
CA HIS A 82 -10.77 -1.02 -6.78
C HIS A 82 -9.95 -0.05 -7.64
N PHE A 83 -8.63 -0.09 -7.55
CA PHE A 83 -7.73 0.73 -8.37
C PHE A 83 -7.75 0.34 -9.86
N ILE A 84 -7.91 -0.95 -10.17
CA ILE A 84 -8.04 -1.43 -11.56
C ILE A 84 -9.39 -1.03 -12.13
N ASP A 85 -10.48 -1.26 -11.39
CA ASP A 85 -11.84 -0.89 -11.82
C ASP A 85 -11.96 0.61 -12.13
N ALA A 86 -11.34 1.47 -11.29
CA ALA A 86 -11.28 2.90 -11.53
C ALA A 86 -10.46 3.30 -12.77
N GLN A 87 -9.55 2.45 -13.25
CA GLN A 87 -8.74 2.69 -14.46
C GLN A 87 -9.34 2.11 -15.74
N VAL A 88 -10.39 1.30 -15.70
CA VAL A 88 -11.02 0.74 -16.92
C VAL A 88 -11.70 1.83 -17.78
N GLU A 89 -11.86 3.06 -17.27
CA GLU A 89 -12.25 4.24 -18.08
C GLU A 89 -11.09 4.85 -18.93
N THR A 90 -9.98 4.15 -19.15
CA THR A 90 -8.80 4.65 -19.87
C THR A 90 -8.80 4.35 -21.39
N ASN A 91 -9.82 4.83 -22.11
CA ASN A 91 -9.95 4.59 -23.57
C ASN A 91 -9.34 5.67 -24.48
N ILE A 92 -8.30 6.40 -24.05
CA ILE A 92 -7.67 7.43 -24.90
C ILE A 92 -6.16 7.18 -25.01
N ILE A 93 -5.77 6.58 -26.14
CA ILE A 93 -4.37 6.39 -26.55
C ILE A 93 -3.97 7.53 -27.49
N CYS A 94 -2.84 8.18 -27.24
CA CYS A 94 -2.27 9.12 -28.22
C CYS A 94 -1.72 8.34 -29.43
N GLN A 95 -2.30 8.53 -30.62
CA GLN A 95 -1.90 7.82 -31.86
C GLN A 95 -0.41 7.96 -32.21
N PHE A 96 0.22 9.09 -31.87
CA PHE A 96 1.61 9.37 -32.24
C PHE A 96 2.64 8.80 -31.27
N ARG A 97 2.36 8.82 -29.97
CA ARG A 97 3.30 8.34 -28.92
C ARG A 97 2.88 7.02 -28.30
N LYS A 98 1.72 6.48 -28.70
CA LYS A 98 1.08 5.29 -28.11
C LYS A 98 0.95 5.33 -26.58
N SER A 99 1.04 6.51 -25.96
CA SER A 99 0.89 6.65 -24.51
C SER A 99 -0.59 6.57 -24.12
N LYS A 100 -0.87 5.79 -23.07
CA LYS A 100 -2.18 5.77 -22.37
C LYS A 100 -2.17 6.87 -21.31
N ASN A 101 -3.17 7.74 -21.33
CA ASN A 101 -3.32 8.82 -20.34
C ASN A 101 -4.59 8.59 -19.52
N PHE A 102 -4.57 9.00 -18.24
CA PHE A 102 -5.70 8.78 -17.33
C PHE A 102 -6.80 9.83 -17.51
N ALA A 103 -8.07 9.43 -17.33
CA ALA A 103 -9.21 10.35 -17.36
C ALA A 103 -9.13 11.42 -16.25
N ALA A 104 -8.47 11.11 -15.14
CA ALA A 104 -8.23 12.03 -14.02
C ALA A 104 -7.14 13.10 -14.30
N GLU A 105 -6.30 12.92 -15.32
CA GLU A 105 -5.29 13.92 -15.75
C GLU A 105 -5.89 15.00 -16.65
N ARG A 106 -7.22 15.08 -16.73
CA ARG A 106 -7.95 15.99 -17.60
C ARG A 106 -7.89 17.41 -17.01
N PRO A 107 -7.28 18.39 -17.68
CA PRO A 107 -7.28 19.77 -17.20
C PRO A 107 -8.70 20.32 -17.15
N SER A 108 -8.98 21.23 -16.20
CA SER A 108 -10.31 21.82 -15.93
C SER A 108 -10.95 22.52 -17.13
N ASP A 109 -10.12 22.96 -18.06
CA ASP A 109 -10.37 23.59 -19.35
C ASP A 109 -10.65 22.58 -20.49
N GLY A 110 -10.68 21.28 -20.17
CA GLY A 110 -11.06 20.18 -21.06
C GLY A 110 -10.04 19.81 -22.13
N LYS A 111 -8.85 20.45 -22.11
CA LYS A 111 -7.79 20.30 -23.12
C LYS A 111 -6.53 19.71 -22.48
N PHE A 112 -6.12 18.50 -22.88
CA PHE A 112 -4.85 17.93 -22.42
C PHE A 112 -3.66 18.78 -22.89
N THR A 113 -2.89 19.29 -21.94
CA THR A 113 -1.58 19.89 -22.21
C THR A 113 -0.54 18.77 -22.30
N SER A 114 -0.04 18.55 -23.52
CA SER A 114 1.11 17.72 -23.88
C SER A 114 0.86 16.20 -24.07
N CYS A 115 0.48 15.84 -25.30
CA CYS A 115 1.13 14.66 -25.89
C CYS A 115 1.56 14.96 -27.33
N CYS A 116 0.67 15.40 -28.23
CA CYS A 116 1.04 15.87 -29.58
C CYS A 116 0.02 16.89 -30.13
N ARG A 117 0.47 17.98 -30.78
CA ARG A 117 -0.35 19.04 -31.39
C ARG A 117 -1.16 18.63 -32.64
N LYS A 118 -1.30 17.34 -32.95
CA LYS A 118 -2.00 16.85 -34.15
C LYS A 118 -3.16 15.94 -33.74
N GLY A 119 -4.38 16.39 -34.03
CA GLY A 119 -5.66 15.67 -34.16
C GLY A 119 -5.95 14.46 -33.27
N LYS A 120 -7.11 14.45 -32.60
CA LYS A 120 -7.61 13.28 -31.85
C LYS A 120 -8.33 12.32 -32.79
N ILE A 121 -8.13 11.02 -32.61
CA ILE A 121 -8.97 9.97 -33.21
C ILE A 121 -9.72 9.26 -32.07
N LYS A 122 -11.03 9.09 -32.22
CA LYS A 122 -11.82 8.19 -31.36
C LYS A 122 -11.53 6.76 -31.83
N LEU A 123 -11.00 5.92 -30.94
CA LEU A 123 -10.93 4.48 -31.21
C LEU A 123 -12.25 3.87 -30.77
N GLU A 124 -12.79 3.00 -31.63
CA GLU A 124 -13.88 2.10 -31.25
C GLU A 124 -13.34 1.08 -30.25
N LYS A 125 -14.23 0.56 -29.40
CA LYS A 125 -13.87 -0.45 -28.41
C LYS A 125 -13.22 -1.64 -29.14
N PRO A 126 -12.17 -2.25 -28.59
CA PRO A 126 -11.64 -3.47 -29.17
C PRO A 126 -12.75 -4.52 -29.10
N SER A 127 -13.18 -5.01 -30.26
CA SER A 127 -14.16 -6.09 -30.39
C SER A 127 -13.49 -7.27 -31.11
N ASP A 128 -13.96 -8.49 -30.83
CA ASP A 128 -13.50 -9.68 -31.55
C ASP A 128 -13.98 -9.70 -33.02
N ALA A 129 -13.57 -10.72 -33.78
CA ALA A 129 -13.99 -10.90 -35.17
C ALA A 129 -15.53 -11.07 -35.34
N LEU A 130 -16.26 -11.24 -34.23
CA LEU A 130 -17.72 -11.35 -34.16
C LEU A 130 -18.37 -10.10 -33.55
N SER A 131 -17.62 -9.00 -33.39
CA SER A 131 -18.11 -7.71 -32.84
C SER A 131 -18.54 -7.77 -31.36
N ASN A 132 -18.07 -8.73 -30.57
CA ASN A 132 -18.25 -8.70 -29.11
C ASN A 132 -17.15 -7.84 -28.47
N ASP A 133 -17.52 -6.92 -27.58
CA ASP A 133 -16.59 -6.13 -26.78
C ASP A 133 -15.56 -7.07 -26.10
N PHE A 134 -14.26 -6.91 -26.41
CA PHE A 134 -13.20 -7.63 -25.71
C PHE A 134 -13.19 -7.18 -24.26
N LEU A 135 -13.79 -7.99 -23.40
CA LEU A 135 -13.53 -7.92 -21.97
C LEU A 135 -12.12 -8.49 -21.74
N TYR A 136 -11.10 -7.66 -21.96
CA TYR A 136 -9.70 -7.94 -21.63
C TYR A 136 -9.56 -8.45 -20.18
N LEU A 137 -10.46 -8.00 -19.31
CA LEU A 137 -10.62 -8.48 -17.94
C LEU A 137 -11.00 -9.96 -17.88
N ASN A 138 -11.91 -10.44 -18.72
CA ASN A 138 -12.34 -11.85 -18.73
C ASN A 138 -11.25 -12.79 -19.25
N PHE A 139 -10.45 -12.35 -20.24
CA PHE A 139 -9.30 -13.11 -20.71
C PHE A 139 -8.22 -13.24 -19.63
N LEU A 140 -7.90 -12.14 -18.94
CA LEU A 140 -6.97 -12.17 -17.81
C LEU A 140 -7.51 -13.01 -16.65
N LEU A 141 -8.81 -12.93 -16.35
CA LEU A 141 -9.46 -13.75 -15.33
C LEU A 141 -9.42 -15.24 -15.70
N ASP A 142 -9.60 -15.59 -16.97
CA ASP A 142 -9.50 -16.97 -17.46
C ASP A 142 -8.05 -17.49 -17.32
N LEU A 143 -7.06 -16.69 -17.73
CA LEU A 143 -5.63 -17.00 -17.50
C LEU A 143 -5.25 -17.14 -16.03
N LEU A 144 -5.87 -16.37 -15.14
CA LEU A 144 -5.61 -16.41 -13.70
C LEU A 144 -6.30 -17.58 -13.00
N ARG A 145 -7.48 -18.00 -13.45
CA ARG A 145 -8.36 -18.93 -12.72
C ARG A 145 -8.62 -20.27 -13.40
N ASN A 146 -8.39 -20.40 -14.70
CA ASN A 146 -8.71 -21.61 -15.46
C ASN A 146 -7.47 -22.48 -15.72
N PRO A 147 -7.25 -23.56 -14.96
CA PRO A 147 -6.09 -24.43 -15.13
C PRO A 147 -6.09 -25.22 -16.45
N ASN A 148 -7.22 -25.27 -17.15
CA ASN A 148 -7.33 -25.91 -18.47
C ASN A 148 -6.91 -24.96 -19.61
N ASN A 149 -6.65 -23.68 -19.33
CA ASN A 149 -6.16 -22.75 -20.32
C ASN A 149 -4.72 -23.12 -20.70
N PRO A 150 -4.38 -23.26 -22.00
CA PRO A 150 -3.05 -23.70 -22.44
C PRO A 150 -1.92 -22.80 -21.95
N ASP A 151 -2.20 -21.52 -21.72
CA ASP A 151 -1.23 -20.53 -21.27
C ASP A 151 -1.19 -20.36 -19.74
N TYR A 152 -2.06 -21.04 -18.99
CA TYR A 152 -2.17 -20.93 -17.53
C TYR A 152 -0.83 -21.15 -16.82
N LYS A 153 -0.15 -22.26 -17.15
CA LYS A 153 1.10 -22.64 -16.49
C LYS A 153 2.21 -21.63 -16.78
N ASN A 154 2.39 -21.27 -18.06
CA ASN A 154 3.41 -20.32 -18.49
C ASN A 154 3.17 -18.93 -17.89
N PHE A 155 1.91 -18.50 -17.79
CA PHE A 155 1.53 -17.23 -17.19
C PHE A 155 1.82 -17.19 -15.68
N HIS A 156 1.43 -18.22 -14.92
CA HIS A 156 1.70 -18.29 -13.48
C HIS A 156 3.19 -18.41 -13.16
N ASP A 157 3.94 -19.19 -13.94
CA ASP A 157 5.39 -19.34 -13.79
C ASP A 157 6.14 -18.02 -14.04
N ASN A 158 5.59 -17.14 -14.89
CA ASN A 158 6.21 -15.88 -15.30
C ASN A 158 5.50 -14.63 -14.81
N ILE A 159 4.48 -14.73 -13.95
CA ILE A 159 3.65 -13.57 -13.57
C ILE A 159 4.48 -12.44 -12.95
N LEU A 160 5.56 -12.80 -12.24
CA LEU A 160 6.49 -11.86 -11.63
C LEU A 160 7.34 -11.10 -12.66
N SER A 161 7.68 -11.69 -13.81
CA SER A 161 8.45 -10.99 -14.86
C SER A 161 7.59 -9.94 -15.58
N TYR A 162 6.30 -10.21 -15.75
CA TYR A 162 5.35 -9.23 -16.27
C TYR A 162 5.12 -8.05 -15.31
N ILE A 163 5.06 -8.31 -14.00
CA ILE A 163 4.96 -7.25 -12.98
C ILE A 163 6.23 -6.38 -12.95
N VAL A 164 7.42 -7.00 -13.03
CA VAL A 164 8.71 -6.29 -13.03
C VAL A 164 8.88 -5.42 -14.28
N LEU A 165 8.51 -5.90 -15.48
CA LEU A 165 8.53 -5.08 -16.69
C LEU A 165 7.60 -3.86 -16.60
N PHE A 166 6.44 -4.02 -15.96
CA PHE A 166 5.48 -2.93 -15.76
C PHE A 166 5.99 -1.87 -14.78
N LEU A 167 6.75 -2.28 -13.76
CA LEU A 167 7.36 -1.37 -12.78
C LEU A 167 8.64 -0.71 -13.30
N SER A 168 9.45 -1.39 -14.11
CA SER A 168 10.68 -0.82 -14.71
C SER A 168 10.36 0.33 -15.67
N HIS A 169 9.31 0.21 -16.49
CA HIS A 169 8.83 1.32 -17.34
C HIS A 169 8.22 2.51 -16.57
N ARG A 170 7.95 2.33 -15.26
CA ARG A 170 7.49 3.40 -14.37
C ARG A 170 8.66 4.13 -13.68
N TRP A 171 9.80 3.47 -13.50
CA TRP A 171 10.99 4.04 -12.85
C TRP A 171 11.91 4.84 -13.78
N GLU A 172 11.94 4.54 -15.08
CA GLU A 172 12.72 5.31 -16.07
C GLU A 172 12.08 6.66 -16.48
N ARG A 173 10.96 7.05 -15.85
CA ARG A 173 10.26 8.33 -16.09
C ARG A 173 10.21 9.22 -14.84
N LYS A 174 11.34 9.37 -14.15
CA LYS A 174 11.58 10.46 -13.20
C LYS A 174 12.74 11.32 -13.66
#